data_AF-A0A4D5S4P7-F1
#
_entry.id   AF-A0A4D5S4P7-F1
#
_cell.length_a   1.000
_cell.length_b   1.000
_cell.length_c   1.000
_cell.angle_alpha   90.00
_cell.angle_beta   90.00
_cell.angle_gamma   90.00
#
_symmetry.space_group_name_H-M   'P 1'
#
loop_
_entity.id
_entity.type
_entity.pdbx_description
1 polymer ?
#
loop_
_entity_poly.entity_id
_entity_poly.type
_entity_poly.pdbx_seq_one_letter_code
_entity_poly.pdbx_strand_id
1 'polypeptide(L)'
;MTTTRPAQACFEALPNEILFRIFYSLDAKFVVSVVSKVCTRFSAVLSDSSFWQQKLFLKWPKKYPVAPDNESVDWKETCLERERQFEQWTDWENKMEKITIRDPHEGSLNSVLLIDKGSVCATTSRDHDLHIWDVREKTSAPESCSRQERLVHSVVDAHDGWLWSLHNVDGVLITSSFDRTVKFWDLDHALQCLGSFKFRSIVLSICDADGLLCFGTFDGTVYCHDPREGKEPTPRYNRGTGCVTCLATDGRSLVAGCDSHWLRVFDQRARRLRQQIKCVSVDVGVDRSKVSTGIYHSLSSVLVSYMGGPILVLEPSLDPEVISKGVVGQTVSRFHVCDRTLATVGTDLLEVWRPRFLE
;
A
#
# COMPACT_ATOMS: atom_id res chain seq x y z
N MET A 1 -31.59 -63.26 -0.93
CA MET A 1 -31.17 -62.27 0.09
C MET A 1 -30.26 -61.25 -0.59
N THR A 2 -30.85 -60.15 -1.04
CA THR A 2 -30.14 -59.00 -1.61
C THR A 2 -29.43 -58.27 -0.49
N THR A 3 -28.12 -58.46 -0.39
CA THR A 3 -27.26 -57.67 0.50
C THR A 3 -27.12 -56.27 -0.10
N THR A 4 -28.00 -55.35 0.32
CA THR A 4 -27.77 -53.91 0.13
C THR A 4 -26.50 -53.56 0.89
N ARG A 5 -25.39 -53.35 0.16
CA ARG A 5 -24.22 -52.68 0.73
C ARG A 5 -24.72 -51.38 1.35
N PRO A 6 -24.34 -51.03 2.59
CA PRO A 6 -24.66 -49.71 3.12
C PRO A 6 -24.08 -48.71 2.12
N ALA A 7 -24.91 -47.78 1.64
CA ALA A 7 -24.46 -46.70 0.79
C ALA A 7 -23.32 -46.00 1.54
N GLN A 8 -22.10 -46.19 1.05
CA GLN A 8 -20.95 -45.45 1.53
C GLN A 8 -21.36 -43.99 1.47
N ALA A 9 -21.39 -43.30 2.61
CA ALA A 9 -21.72 -41.88 2.68
C ALA A 9 -20.65 -41.12 1.89
N CYS A 10 -20.86 -41.02 0.58
CA CYS A 10 -19.98 -40.31 -0.32
C CYS A 10 -20.26 -38.82 -0.14
N PHE A 11 -19.20 -38.06 0.08
CA PHE A 11 -19.23 -36.60 0.13
C PHE A 11 -19.90 -35.99 -1.13
N GLU A 12 -19.86 -36.72 -2.23
CA GLU A 12 -20.52 -36.40 -3.50
C GLU A 12 -22.05 -36.52 -3.49
N ALA A 13 -22.66 -37.13 -2.48
CA ALA A 13 -24.12 -37.27 -2.36
C ALA A 13 -24.76 -36.16 -1.50
N LEU A 14 -23.95 -35.30 -0.87
CA LEU A 14 -24.45 -34.23 -0.01
C LEU A 14 -25.14 -33.12 -0.83
N PRO A 15 -26.22 -32.50 -0.30
CA PRO A 15 -26.78 -31.27 -0.83
C PRO A 15 -25.76 -30.12 -0.86
N ASN A 16 -25.92 -29.19 -1.81
CA ASN A 16 -24.99 -28.08 -1.98
C ASN A 16 -24.92 -27.19 -0.72
N GLU A 17 -26.03 -27.05 0.02
CA GLU A 17 -26.12 -26.23 1.23
C GLU A 17 -25.20 -26.76 2.34
N ILE A 18 -25.10 -28.08 2.47
CA ILE A 18 -24.21 -28.72 3.46
C ILE A 18 -22.76 -28.60 3.01
N LEU A 19 -22.49 -28.83 1.72
CA LEU A 19 -21.16 -28.65 1.15
C LEU A 19 -20.65 -27.21 1.33
N PHE A 20 -21.51 -26.21 1.11
CA PHE A 20 -21.19 -24.81 1.33
C PHE A 20 -20.78 -24.53 2.77
N ARG A 21 -21.54 -25.02 3.76
CA ARG A 21 -21.19 -24.86 5.18
C ARG A 21 -19.82 -25.44 5.51
N ILE A 22 -19.50 -26.60 4.93
CA ILE A 22 -18.18 -27.24 5.09
C ILE A 22 -17.09 -26.41 4.41
N PHE A 23 -17.31 -25.96 3.16
CA PHE A 23 -16.31 -25.20 2.41
C PHE A 23 -16.12 -23.77 2.94
N TYR A 24 -17.11 -23.20 3.63
CA TYR A 24 -16.99 -21.91 4.32
C TYR A 24 -16.06 -21.97 5.52
N SER A 25 -15.99 -23.11 6.22
CA SER A 25 -15.12 -23.27 7.39
C SER A 25 -13.66 -23.62 7.05
N LEU A 26 -13.37 -23.99 5.80
CA LEU A 26 -12.02 -24.30 5.33
C LEU A 26 -11.31 -23.03 4.84
N ASP A 27 -9.98 -23.01 4.80
CA ASP A 27 -9.24 -21.88 4.22
C ASP A 27 -9.42 -21.79 2.71
N ALA A 28 -9.53 -20.58 2.17
CA ALA A 28 -9.64 -20.31 0.74
C ALA A 28 -8.48 -20.93 -0.05
N LYS A 29 -7.24 -20.86 0.47
CA LYS A 29 -6.06 -21.50 -0.14
C LYS A 29 -6.26 -23.02 -0.29
N PHE A 30 -6.80 -23.69 0.73
CA PHE A 30 -7.07 -25.13 0.69
C PHE A 30 -8.23 -25.48 -0.25
N VAL A 31 -9.31 -24.69 -0.20
CA VAL A 31 -10.48 -24.88 -1.07
C VAL A 31 -10.09 -24.75 -2.55
N VAL A 32 -9.28 -23.75 -2.90
CA VAL A 32 -8.82 -23.55 -4.29
C VAL A 32 -7.80 -24.61 -4.70
N SER A 33 -6.83 -24.94 -3.85
CA SER A 33 -5.70 -25.81 -4.26
C SER A 33 -6.04 -27.30 -4.24
N VAL A 34 -6.87 -27.74 -3.28
CA VAL A 34 -7.20 -29.15 -3.05
C VAL A 34 -8.64 -29.44 -3.45
N VAL A 35 -9.63 -28.80 -2.82
CA VAL A 35 -11.06 -29.16 -2.97
C VAL A 35 -11.53 -29.02 -4.42
N SER A 36 -11.08 -27.99 -5.13
CA SER A 36 -11.43 -27.78 -6.55
C SER A 36 -10.94 -28.90 -7.48
N LYS A 37 -9.92 -29.67 -7.06
CA LYS A 37 -9.31 -30.75 -7.84
C LYS A 37 -9.83 -32.14 -7.48
N VAL A 38 -10.66 -32.26 -6.44
CA VAL A 38 -11.18 -33.55 -5.96
C VAL A 38 -12.20 -34.13 -6.94
N CYS A 39 -13.19 -33.34 -7.38
CA CYS A 39 -14.19 -33.79 -8.34
C CYS A 39 -14.75 -32.63 -9.19
N THR A 40 -15.35 -32.97 -10.34
CA THR A 40 -15.95 -32.00 -11.27
C THR A 40 -17.11 -31.25 -10.63
N ARG A 41 -17.88 -31.90 -9.74
CA ARG A 41 -18.97 -31.26 -9.00
C ARG A 41 -18.45 -30.16 -8.06
N PHE A 42 -17.40 -30.42 -7.28
CA PHE A 42 -16.82 -29.39 -6.40
C PHE A 42 -16.19 -28.27 -7.19
N SER A 43 -15.54 -28.58 -8.31
CA SER A 43 -15.02 -27.56 -9.23
C SER A 43 -16.12 -26.63 -9.75
N ALA A 44 -17.27 -27.19 -10.17
CA ALA A 44 -18.41 -26.42 -10.64
C ALA A 44 -18.99 -25.53 -9.53
N VAL A 45 -19.15 -26.06 -8.32
CA VAL A 45 -19.65 -25.30 -7.16
C VAL A 45 -18.71 -24.15 -6.77
N LEU A 46 -17.39 -24.37 -6.83
CA LEU A 46 -16.38 -23.36 -6.48
C LEU A 46 -16.10 -22.35 -7.61
N SER A 47 -16.61 -22.60 -8.82
CA SER A 47 -16.53 -21.66 -9.95
C SER A 47 -17.53 -20.52 -9.84
N ASP A 48 -18.57 -20.66 -9.01
CA ASP A 48 -19.56 -19.62 -8.80
C ASP A 48 -18.99 -18.48 -7.93
N SER A 49 -19.10 -17.24 -8.43
CA SER A 49 -18.71 -16.03 -7.70
C SER A 49 -19.54 -15.81 -6.44
N SER A 50 -20.79 -16.29 -6.41
CA SER A 50 -21.71 -16.12 -5.28
C SER A 50 -21.21 -16.82 -4.01
N PHE A 51 -20.57 -17.98 -4.17
CA PHE A 51 -19.96 -18.73 -3.09
C PHE A 51 -18.87 -17.92 -2.39
N TRP A 52 -17.98 -17.30 -3.16
CA TRP A 52 -16.87 -16.51 -2.63
C TRP A 52 -17.36 -15.23 -1.95
N GLN A 53 -18.36 -14.55 -2.52
CA GLN A 53 -19.01 -13.42 -1.86
C GLN A 53 -19.59 -13.81 -0.49
N GLN A 54 -20.37 -14.90 -0.44
CA GLN A 54 -20.97 -15.36 0.81
C GLN A 54 -19.92 -15.77 1.84
N LYS A 55 -18.85 -16.46 1.41
CA LYS A 55 -17.74 -16.84 2.28
C LYS A 55 -17.11 -15.60 2.94
N LEU A 56 -16.84 -14.56 2.15
CA LEU A 56 -16.26 -13.31 2.62
C LEU A 56 -17.16 -12.61 3.65
N PHE A 57 -18.47 -12.50 3.37
CA PHE A 57 -19.44 -11.86 4.26
C PHE A 57 -19.72 -12.66 5.53
N LEU A 58 -19.67 -13.99 5.47
CA LEU A 58 -19.84 -14.84 6.66
C LEU A 58 -18.64 -14.72 7.60
N LYS A 59 -17.42 -14.64 7.06
CA LYS A 59 -16.20 -14.51 7.85
C LYS A 59 -16.01 -13.09 8.38
N TRP A 60 -16.44 -12.07 7.61
CA TRP A 60 -16.41 -10.66 8.00
C TRP A 60 -17.77 -9.98 7.75
N PRO A 61 -18.64 -9.91 8.77
CA PRO A 61 -20.03 -9.46 8.61
C PRO A 61 -20.18 -7.93 8.43
N LYS A 62 -19.12 -7.14 8.70
CA LYS A 62 -19.16 -5.70 8.53
C LYS A 62 -19.20 -5.31 7.06
N LYS A 63 -19.93 -4.24 6.74
CA LYS A 63 -19.98 -3.67 5.39
C LYS A 63 -18.57 -3.27 4.97
N TYR A 64 -18.02 -4.03 4.05
CA TYR A 64 -16.83 -3.69 3.29
C TYR A 64 -17.07 -2.36 2.56
N PRO A 65 -16.06 -1.51 2.35
CA PRO A 65 -16.20 -0.39 1.44
C PRO A 65 -16.70 -0.90 0.09
N VAL A 66 -17.52 -0.07 -0.57
CA VAL A 66 -18.18 -0.38 -1.83
C VAL A 66 -17.16 -1.03 -2.76
N ALA A 67 -17.34 -2.32 -3.05
CA ALA A 67 -16.50 -3.03 -3.99
C ALA A 67 -16.49 -2.22 -5.31
N PRO A 68 -15.33 -2.09 -5.97
CA PRO A 68 -15.29 -1.52 -7.31
C PRO A 68 -16.32 -2.26 -8.17
N ASP A 69 -16.98 -1.54 -9.09
CA ASP A 69 -18.15 -2.01 -9.86
C ASP A 69 -18.09 -3.54 -10.14
N ASN A 70 -19.12 -4.26 -9.68
CA ASN A 70 -19.22 -5.73 -9.59
C ASN A 70 -18.81 -6.51 -10.86
N GLU A 71 -18.78 -5.86 -12.02
CA GLU A 71 -18.49 -6.47 -13.32
C GLU A 71 -16.99 -6.81 -13.53
N SER A 72 -16.10 -6.35 -12.65
CA SER A 72 -14.64 -6.52 -12.83
C SER A 72 -13.91 -7.27 -11.72
N VAL A 73 -14.59 -7.68 -10.64
CA VAL A 73 -13.94 -8.22 -9.44
C VAL A 73 -13.96 -9.75 -9.44
N ASP A 74 -12.77 -10.36 -9.48
CA ASP A 74 -12.63 -11.77 -9.17
C ASP A 74 -12.76 -11.98 -7.65
N TRP A 75 -13.95 -12.42 -7.22
CA TRP A 75 -14.27 -12.70 -5.83
C TRP A 75 -13.44 -13.84 -5.24
N LYS A 76 -13.00 -14.79 -6.08
CA LYS A 76 -12.16 -15.91 -5.64
C LYS A 76 -10.78 -15.41 -5.24
N GLU A 77 -10.16 -14.60 -6.09
CA GLU A 77 -8.86 -13.99 -5.81
C GLU A 77 -8.95 -13.03 -4.62
N THR A 78 -10.01 -12.21 -4.56
CA THR A 78 -10.24 -11.27 -3.45
C THR A 78 -10.35 -11.98 -2.10
N CYS A 79 -11.09 -13.10 -2.03
CA CYS A 79 -11.19 -13.88 -0.80
C CYS A 79 -9.84 -14.47 -0.38
N LEU A 80 -9.09 -15.02 -1.34
CA LEU A 80 -7.79 -15.63 -1.10
C LEU A 80 -6.80 -14.60 -0.59
N GLU A 81 -6.71 -13.43 -1.25
CA GLU A 81 -5.81 -12.37 -0.83
C GLU A 81 -6.23 -11.80 0.53
N ARG A 82 -7.53 -11.71 0.81
CA ARG A 82 -8.02 -11.24 2.10
C ARG A 82 -7.67 -12.16 3.25
N GLU A 83 -7.94 -13.45 3.14
CA GLU A 83 -7.56 -14.41 4.18
C GLU A 83 -6.05 -14.42 4.38
N ARG A 84 -5.29 -14.40 3.29
CA ARG A 84 -3.83 -14.38 3.33
C ARG A 84 -3.28 -13.14 4.04
N GLN A 85 -3.79 -11.94 3.72
CA GLN A 85 -3.35 -10.71 4.38
C GLN A 85 -3.80 -10.67 5.83
N PHE A 86 -5.02 -11.09 6.13
CA PHE A 86 -5.49 -11.17 7.52
C PHE A 86 -4.56 -12.05 8.35
N GLU A 87 -4.28 -13.26 7.88
CA GLU A 87 -3.32 -14.17 8.52
C GLU A 87 -1.90 -13.61 8.64
N GLN A 88 -1.43 -12.88 7.63
CA GLN A 88 -0.12 -12.23 7.62
C GLN A 88 -0.04 -11.16 8.71
N TRP A 89 -1.09 -10.35 8.88
CA TRP A 89 -1.12 -9.24 9.83
C TRP A 89 -1.49 -9.65 11.25
N THR A 90 -2.22 -10.74 11.45
CA THR A 90 -2.55 -11.28 12.79
C THR A 90 -1.31 -11.87 13.47
N ASP A 91 -0.45 -12.57 12.72
CA ASP A 91 0.75 -13.23 13.24
C ASP A 91 2.01 -12.69 12.56
N TRP A 92 2.11 -11.36 12.49
CA TRP A 92 3.20 -10.69 11.77
C TRP A 92 4.58 -10.96 12.40
N GLU A 93 4.66 -11.20 13.71
CA GLU A 93 5.93 -11.46 14.41
C GLU A 93 6.59 -12.78 13.95
N ASN A 94 5.79 -13.82 13.70
CA ASN A 94 6.31 -15.12 13.29
C ASN A 94 6.33 -15.29 11.76
N LYS A 95 5.38 -14.67 11.05
CA LYS A 95 5.23 -14.79 9.60
C LYS A 95 5.98 -13.74 8.82
N MET A 96 6.50 -12.68 9.44
CA MET A 96 7.33 -11.69 8.74
C MET A 96 8.80 -11.81 9.15
N GLU A 97 9.67 -11.75 8.16
CA GLU A 97 11.08 -11.45 8.33
C GLU A 97 11.30 -9.95 8.38
N LYS A 98 12.16 -9.53 9.30
CA LYS A 98 12.51 -8.14 9.51
C LYS A 98 13.95 -7.89 9.09
N ILE A 99 14.15 -6.96 8.17
CA ILE A 99 15.46 -6.41 7.83
C ILE A 99 15.53 -5.00 8.43
N THR A 100 16.50 -4.76 9.30
CA THR A 100 16.69 -3.44 9.94
C THR A 100 17.99 -2.82 9.42
N ILE A 101 17.90 -1.59 8.94
CA ILE A 101 19.03 -0.74 8.57
C ILE A 101 19.04 0.42 9.55
N ARG A 102 20.10 0.51 10.36
CA ARG A 102 20.32 1.59 11.34
C ARG A 102 21.06 2.73 10.69
N ASP A 103 20.70 3.95 11.07
CA ASP A 103 21.32 5.20 10.63
C ASP A 103 21.52 5.26 9.11
N PRO A 104 20.45 5.05 8.30
CA PRO A 104 20.58 5.03 6.85
C PRO A 104 20.99 6.40 6.28
N HIS A 105 20.66 7.48 6.99
CA HIS A 105 20.94 8.88 6.68
C HIS A 105 21.38 9.62 7.96
N GLU A 106 22.01 10.79 7.84
CA GLU A 106 22.51 11.57 8.99
C GLU A 106 21.42 12.35 9.73
N GLY A 107 20.25 12.47 9.12
CA GLY A 107 19.08 13.17 9.60
C GLY A 107 17.80 12.43 9.24
N SER A 108 16.69 13.08 9.58
CA SER A 108 15.40 12.39 9.61
C SER A 108 14.91 12.03 8.21
N LEU A 109 14.53 10.77 8.06
CA LEU A 109 13.93 10.25 6.84
C LEU A 109 12.48 10.72 6.69
N ASN A 110 12.15 11.21 5.50
CA ASN A 110 10.80 11.70 5.19
C ASN A 110 9.99 10.77 4.28
N SER A 111 10.65 9.97 3.44
CA SER A 111 9.96 9.07 2.51
C SER A 111 10.71 7.77 2.25
N VAL A 112 9.93 6.74 1.95
CA VAL A 112 10.38 5.39 1.59
C VAL A 112 9.57 4.89 0.41
N LEU A 113 10.22 4.19 -0.51
CA LEU A 113 9.59 3.58 -1.66
C LEU A 113 10.19 2.20 -1.92
N LEU A 114 9.35 1.19 -2.07
CA LEU A 114 9.75 -0.14 -2.49
C LEU A 114 9.66 -0.25 -4.01
N ILE A 115 10.72 -0.75 -4.63
CA ILE A 115 10.90 -0.87 -6.07
C ILE A 115 11.16 -2.33 -6.42
N ASP A 116 10.83 -2.74 -7.65
CA ASP A 116 11.09 -4.09 -8.17
C ASP A 116 10.53 -5.19 -7.26
N LYS A 117 9.21 -5.15 -7.05
CA LYS A 117 8.47 -6.08 -6.17
C LYS A 117 9.02 -6.14 -4.73
N GLY A 118 9.57 -5.02 -4.27
CA GLY A 118 10.13 -4.88 -2.93
C GLY A 118 11.54 -5.42 -2.77
N SER A 119 12.25 -5.75 -3.85
CA SER A 119 13.65 -6.20 -3.81
C SER A 119 14.61 -5.05 -3.46
N VAL A 120 14.30 -3.85 -3.97
CA VAL A 120 15.05 -2.61 -3.75
C VAL A 120 14.20 -1.61 -2.96
N CYS A 121 14.84 -0.82 -2.12
CA CYS A 121 14.19 0.25 -1.36
C CYS A 121 14.89 1.58 -1.63
N ALA A 122 14.16 2.64 -1.92
CA ALA A 122 14.69 3.98 -2.05
C ALA A 122 14.21 4.85 -0.88
N THR A 123 15.13 5.64 -0.30
CA THR A 123 14.85 6.53 0.82
C THR A 123 15.35 7.94 0.58
N THR A 124 14.60 8.90 1.14
CA THR A 124 14.92 10.32 1.06
C THR A 124 14.97 10.95 2.45
N SER A 125 15.96 11.80 2.68
CA SER A 125 16.21 12.45 3.97
C SER A 125 16.11 13.98 3.91
N ARG A 126 16.11 14.59 5.10
CA ARG A 126 16.39 16.02 5.28
C ARG A 126 17.84 16.39 4.98
N ASP A 127 18.75 15.43 4.88
CA ASP A 127 20.17 15.67 4.59
C ASP A 127 20.44 15.94 3.11
N HIS A 128 19.41 16.23 2.32
CA HIS A 128 19.50 16.49 0.88
C HIS A 128 19.86 15.27 0.02
N ASP A 129 20.07 14.12 0.65
CA ASP A 129 20.50 12.90 -0.02
C ASP A 129 19.35 11.97 -0.41
N LEU A 130 19.60 11.23 -1.49
CA LEU A 130 18.79 10.12 -1.97
C LEU A 130 19.61 8.83 -1.91
N HIS A 131 19.12 7.81 -1.22
CA HIS A 131 19.82 6.52 -1.12
C HIS A 131 18.96 5.38 -1.64
N ILE A 132 19.60 4.42 -2.32
CA ILE A 132 19.02 3.16 -2.78
C ILE A 132 19.66 2.00 -2.04
N TRP A 133 18.82 1.16 -1.46
CA TRP A 133 19.18 0.02 -0.64
C TRP A 133 18.79 -1.27 -1.34
N ASP A 134 19.73 -2.21 -1.40
CA ASP A 134 19.42 -3.59 -1.71
C ASP A 134 18.90 -4.27 -0.45
N VAL A 135 17.64 -4.67 -0.52
CA VAL A 135 16.95 -5.33 0.58
C VAL A 135 16.90 -6.84 0.33
N ARG A 136 17.48 -7.37 -0.76
CA ARG A 136 17.57 -8.81 -1.00
C ARG A 136 18.29 -9.51 0.16
N GLU A 137 17.86 -10.73 0.43
CA GLU A 137 18.46 -11.56 1.46
C GLU A 137 19.89 -11.93 1.01
N LYS A 138 20.89 -11.47 1.77
CA LYS A 138 22.25 -11.97 1.62
C LYS A 138 22.37 -13.18 2.53
N THR A 139 22.48 -14.36 1.94
CA THR A 139 22.49 -15.69 2.57
C THR A 139 23.64 -15.92 3.58
N SER A 140 24.41 -14.88 3.96
CA SER A 140 25.67 -15.03 4.68
C SER A 140 26.08 -13.83 5.55
N ALA A 141 25.17 -12.93 5.94
CA ALA A 141 25.55 -11.79 6.78
C ALA A 141 24.79 -11.78 8.12
N PRO A 142 25.47 -11.48 9.25
CA PRO A 142 24.85 -11.45 10.58
C PRO A 142 23.74 -10.39 10.66
N GLU A 143 22.87 -10.54 11.66
CA GLU A 143 21.64 -9.77 11.94
C GLU A 143 21.82 -8.23 12.11
N SER A 144 23.03 -7.71 11.88
CA SER A 144 23.40 -6.31 11.89
C SER A 144 24.34 -6.01 10.71
N CYS A 145 23.81 -5.94 9.49
CA CYS A 145 24.57 -5.51 8.32
C CYS A 145 24.85 -4.00 8.38
N SER A 146 26.09 -3.61 8.12
CA SER A 146 26.50 -2.19 8.12
C SER A 146 25.87 -1.41 6.94
N ARG A 147 25.65 -0.10 7.13
CA ARG A 147 25.10 0.84 6.12
C ARG A 147 25.74 0.64 4.72
N GLN A 148 27.06 0.48 4.68
CA GLN A 148 27.84 0.35 3.45
C GLN A 148 27.56 -0.94 2.65
N GLU A 149 27.14 -2.03 3.28
CA GLU A 149 26.97 -3.31 2.60
C GLU A 149 25.68 -3.41 1.80
N ARG A 150 24.67 -2.60 2.14
CA ARG A 150 23.34 -2.62 1.50
C ARG A 150 23.08 -1.41 0.62
N LEU A 151 23.90 -0.35 0.73
CA LEU A 151 23.81 0.82 -0.13
C LEU A 151 24.28 0.46 -1.55
N VAL A 152 23.37 0.53 -2.52
CA VAL A 152 23.69 0.27 -3.94
C VAL A 152 24.16 1.55 -4.60
N HIS A 153 23.33 2.60 -4.48
CA HIS A 153 23.58 3.91 -5.06
C HIS A 153 23.17 4.98 -4.05
N SER A 154 23.93 6.07 -4.04
CA SER A 154 23.59 7.28 -3.31
C SER A 154 23.84 8.47 -4.21
N VAL A 155 22.91 9.42 -4.18
CA VAL A 155 23.09 10.74 -4.77
C VAL A 155 23.15 11.71 -3.61
N VAL A 156 24.37 12.22 -3.39
CA VAL A 156 24.65 13.26 -2.39
C VAL A 156 24.21 14.61 -2.96
N ASP A 157 23.60 15.46 -2.13
CA ASP A 157 23.07 16.77 -2.54
C ASP A 157 22.13 16.65 -3.76
N ALA A 158 21.22 15.68 -3.71
CA ALA A 158 20.23 15.45 -4.76
C ALA A 158 19.37 16.70 -4.98
N HIS A 159 19.15 17.52 -3.95
CA HIS A 159 18.37 18.76 -3.98
C HIS A 159 18.98 19.85 -3.09
N ASP A 160 18.67 21.12 -3.36
CA ASP A 160 19.14 22.25 -2.53
C ASP A 160 18.34 22.41 -1.22
N GLY A 161 17.32 21.56 -1.01
CA GLY A 161 16.38 21.58 0.09
C GLY A 161 16.01 20.18 0.56
N TRP A 162 15.25 20.08 1.66
CA TRP A 162 14.85 18.79 2.21
C TRP A 162 14.01 17.99 1.23
N LEU A 163 14.39 16.73 0.98
CA LEU A 163 13.57 15.83 0.18
C LEU A 163 12.37 15.37 1.02
N TRP A 164 11.19 15.39 0.42
CA TRP A 164 9.94 15.18 1.14
C TRP A 164 9.09 14.03 0.61
N SER A 165 9.02 13.84 -0.72
CA SER A 165 8.24 12.78 -1.35
C SER A 165 9.06 12.05 -2.40
N LEU A 166 8.69 10.79 -2.61
CA LEU A 166 9.36 9.86 -3.51
C LEU A 166 8.32 9.01 -4.22
N HIS A 167 8.44 8.87 -5.54
CA HIS A 167 7.59 8.01 -6.36
C HIS A 167 8.40 7.37 -7.49
N ASN A 168 7.94 6.26 -8.05
CA ASN A 168 8.59 5.60 -9.18
C ASN A 168 7.54 5.31 -10.25
N VAL A 169 7.87 5.65 -11.50
CA VAL A 169 7.06 5.35 -12.68
C VAL A 169 7.96 4.74 -13.74
N ASP A 170 7.71 3.48 -14.09
CA ASP A 170 8.41 2.76 -15.16
C ASP A 170 9.95 2.85 -15.14
N GLY A 171 10.56 2.81 -13.95
CA GLY A 171 12.01 2.88 -13.78
C GLY A 171 12.55 4.31 -13.61
N VAL A 172 11.69 5.32 -13.66
CA VAL A 172 12.04 6.71 -13.36
C VAL A 172 11.63 7.05 -11.94
N LEU A 173 12.61 7.36 -11.11
CA LEU A 173 12.40 7.81 -9.76
C LEU A 173 12.16 9.32 -9.74
N ILE A 174 11.12 9.74 -9.02
CA ILE A 174 10.68 11.13 -8.93
C ILE A 174 10.82 11.57 -7.48
N THR A 175 11.62 12.60 -7.24
CA THR A 175 11.83 13.18 -5.91
C THR A 175 11.23 14.58 -5.85
N SER A 176 10.56 14.90 -4.74
CA SER A 176 10.15 16.28 -4.44
C SER A 176 10.92 16.86 -3.27
N SER A 177 11.19 18.16 -3.33
CA SER A 177 11.94 18.87 -2.29
C SER A 177 11.30 20.20 -1.88
N PHE A 178 11.70 20.66 -0.69
CA PHE A 178 11.41 21.99 -0.15
C PHE A 178 12.05 23.13 -0.95
N ASP A 179 12.99 22.84 -1.85
CA ASP A 179 13.54 23.80 -2.82
C ASP A 179 12.52 24.22 -3.92
N ARG A 180 11.30 23.65 -3.89
CA ARG A 180 10.21 23.80 -4.87
C ARG A 180 10.51 23.15 -6.22
N THR A 181 11.45 22.23 -6.26
CA THR A 181 11.76 21.45 -7.44
C THR A 181 11.33 20.01 -7.29
N VAL A 182 11.02 19.41 -8.43
CA VAL A 182 10.84 17.97 -8.58
C VAL A 182 11.90 17.51 -9.57
N LYS A 183 12.71 16.52 -9.20
CA LYS A 183 13.74 15.95 -10.07
C LYS A 183 13.36 14.53 -10.48
N PHE A 184 13.79 14.17 -11.68
CA PHE A 184 13.59 12.85 -12.27
C PHE A 184 14.95 12.17 -12.37
N TRP A 185 15.02 10.93 -11.91
CA TRP A 185 16.24 10.14 -11.86
C TRP A 185 16.02 8.81 -12.56
N ASP A 186 16.97 8.45 -13.41
CA ASP A 186 16.95 7.17 -14.10
C ASP A 186 17.49 6.06 -13.18
N LEU A 187 16.66 5.08 -12.81
CA LEU A 187 17.11 3.98 -11.94
C LEU A 187 18.07 3.03 -12.66
N ASP A 188 17.92 2.86 -13.97
CA ASP A 188 18.75 1.93 -14.76
C ASP A 188 20.13 2.52 -15.05
N HIS A 189 20.22 3.85 -15.16
CA HIS A 189 21.47 4.57 -15.43
C HIS A 189 22.05 5.24 -14.18
N ALA A 190 22.12 4.50 -13.07
CA ALA A 190 22.79 4.90 -11.83
C ALA A 190 22.31 6.25 -11.25
N LEU A 191 21.00 6.50 -11.28
CA LEU A 191 20.39 7.74 -10.80
C LEU A 191 20.92 9.00 -11.50
N GLN A 192 21.07 8.95 -12.82
CA GLN A 192 21.31 10.18 -13.58
C GLN A 192 20.06 11.07 -13.58
N CYS A 193 20.27 12.38 -13.36
CA CYS A 193 19.18 13.36 -13.40
C CYS A 193 18.72 13.54 -14.86
N LEU A 194 17.51 13.09 -15.16
CA LEU A 194 16.87 13.23 -16.48
C LEU A 194 16.34 14.64 -16.71
N GLY A 195 15.96 15.33 -15.64
CA GLY A 195 15.42 16.68 -15.71
C GLY A 195 14.84 17.14 -14.39
N SER A 196 14.38 18.39 -14.36
CA SER A 196 13.72 18.96 -13.20
C SER A 196 12.58 19.90 -13.59
N PHE A 197 11.55 19.94 -12.74
CA PHE A 197 10.49 20.92 -12.81
C PHE A 197 10.58 21.86 -11.62
N LYS A 198 10.41 23.16 -11.88
CA LYS A 198 10.37 24.19 -10.85
C LYS A 198 8.94 24.68 -10.67
N PHE A 199 8.41 24.51 -9.47
CA PHE A 199 7.07 24.93 -9.11
C PHE A 199 7.08 26.29 -8.41
N ARG A 200 5.93 26.97 -8.42
CA ARG A 200 5.72 28.20 -7.64
C ARG A 200 5.75 27.94 -6.13
N SER A 201 5.38 26.73 -5.72
CA SER A 201 5.26 26.30 -4.32
C SER A 201 5.88 24.93 -4.11
N ILE A 202 6.01 24.54 -2.84
CA ILE A 202 6.63 23.28 -2.43
C ILE A 202 5.72 22.11 -2.82
N VAL A 203 6.30 21.06 -3.37
CA VAL A 203 5.57 19.82 -3.72
C VAL A 203 5.71 18.83 -2.56
N LEU A 204 4.57 18.48 -1.96
CA LEU A 204 4.49 17.62 -0.77
C LEU A 204 4.12 16.17 -1.09
N SER A 205 3.46 15.92 -2.23
CA SER A 205 3.04 14.58 -2.61
C SER A 205 3.08 14.40 -4.12
N ILE A 206 3.41 13.17 -4.54
CA ILE A 206 3.48 12.75 -5.94
C ILE A 206 2.63 11.48 -6.07
N CYS A 207 1.88 11.37 -7.18
CA CYS A 207 1.11 10.18 -7.53
C CYS A 207 1.02 10.08 -9.05
N ASP A 208 1.17 8.86 -9.60
CA ASP A 208 0.84 8.58 -10.99
C ASP A 208 -0.62 8.12 -11.12
N ALA A 209 -1.32 8.69 -12.08
CA ALA A 209 -2.71 8.42 -12.41
C ALA A 209 -2.85 7.97 -13.87
N ASP A 210 -2.58 6.69 -14.12
CA ASP A 210 -2.62 6.07 -15.45
C ASP A 210 -1.74 6.80 -16.48
N GLY A 211 -0.51 7.11 -16.08
CA GLY A 211 0.46 7.86 -16.91
C GLY A 211 0.32 9.38 -16.81
N LEU A 212 -0.56 9.89 -15.95
CA LEU A 212 -0.62 11.30 -15.60
C LEU A 212 0.01 11.55 -14.23
N LEU A 213 1.18 12.18 -14.23
CA LEU A 213 1.85 12.58 -12.99
C LEU A 213 1.10 13.73 -12.32
N CYS A 214 0.72 13.54 -11.07
CA CYS A 214 0.02 14.50 -10.24
C CYS A 214 0.90 14.94 -9.06
N PHE A 215 1.01 16.26 -8.85
CA PHE A 215 1.85 16.88 -7.83
C PHE A 215 0.99 17.73 -6.90
N GLY A 216 0.95 17.36 -5.63
CA GLY A 216 0.23 18.08 -4.57
C GLY A 216 1.13 19.14 -3.97
N THR A 217 0.71 20.42 -4.02
CA THR A 217 1.53 21.53 -3.53
C THR A 217 1.05 22.09 -2.20
N PHE A 218 1.96 22.81 -1.52
CA PHE A 218 1.67 23.52 -0.28
C PHE A 218 0.61 24.62 -0.46
N ASP A 219 0.53 25.24 -1.64
CA ASP A 219 -0.48 26.26 -1.97
C ASP A 219 -1.90 25.68 -2.15
N GLY A 220 -2.07 24.37 -2.03
CA GLY A 220 -3.37 23.71 -2.21
C GLY A 220 -3.73 23.40 -3.66
N THR A 221 -2.85 23.74 -4.62
CA THR A 221 -3.02 23.43 -6.03
C THR A 221 -2.44 22.05 -6.34
N VAL A 222 -3.16 21.25 -7.12
CA VAL A 222 -2.63 20.04 -7.72
C VAL A 222 -2.24 20.33 -9.17
N TYR A 223 -0.97 20.16 -9.47
CA TYR A 223 -0.42 20.24 -10.81
C TYR A 223 -0.45 18.86 -11.45
N CYS A 224 -0.73 18.80 -12.74
CA CYS A 224 -0.65 17.57 -13.49
C CYS A 224 0.25 17.74 -14.70
N HIS A 225 1.02 16.71 -14.99
CA HIS A 225 1.93 16.63 -16.11
C HIS A 225 1.70 15.33 -16.85
N ASP A 226 1.46 15.44 -18.16
CA ASP A 226 1.46 14.29 -19.06
C ASP A 226 2.86 14.20 -19.67
N PRO A 227 3.64 13.15 -19.38
CA PRO A 227 4.98 12.98 -19.93
C PRO A 227 4.98 12.86 -21.45
N ARG A 228 3.85 12.47 -22.08
CA ARG A 228 3.72 12.35 -23.54
C ARG A 228 3.55 13.70 -24.23
N GLU A 229 3.01 14.69 -23.53
CA GLU A 229 2.81 16.04 -24.10
C GLU A 229 4.09 16.88 -24.07
N GLY A 230 5.08 16.52 -23.24
CA GLY A 230 6.37 17.23 -23.12
C GLY A 230 6.27 18.67 -22.61
N LYS A 231 5.11 19.10 -22.10
CA LYS A 231 4.86 20.44 -21.59
C LYS A 231 5.11 20.54 -20.09
N GLU A 232 5.39 21.74 -19.60
CA GLU A 232 5.50 21.98 -18.15
C GLU A 232 4.23 21.54 -17.38
N PRO A 233 4.35 21.17 -16.10
CA PRO A 233 3.22 20.83 -15.24
C PRO A 233 2.19 21.95 -15.20
N THR A 234 0.92 21.63 -15.50
CA THR A 234 -0.16 22.61 -15.51
C THR A 234 -1.00 22.52 -14.23
N PRO A 235 -1.43 23.64 -13.63
CA PRO A 235 -2.33 23.61 -12.49
C PRO A 235 -3.70 23.13 -12.97
N ARG A 236 -4.11 21.92 -12.56
CA ARG A 236 -5.42 21.34 -12.97
C ARG A 236 -6.49 21.46 -11.90
N TYR A 237 -6.13 21.34 -10.63
CA TYR A 237 -7.09 21.42 -9.52
C TYR A 237 -6.65 22.50 -8.53
N ASN A 238 -7.34 23.65 -8.53
CA ASN A 238 -7.00 24.82 -7.70
C ASN A 238 -8.24 25.34 -6.96
N ARG A 239 -9.02 24.46 -6.33
CA ARG A 239 -10.34 24.79 -5.78
C ARG A 239 -10.49 24.63 -4.28
N GLY A 240 -9.41 24.75 -3.53
CA GLY A 240 -9.62 24.97 -2.11
C GLY A 240 -8.41 25.37 -1.30
N THR A 241 -8.73 25.82 -0.10
CA THR A 241 -7.81 26.30 0.92
C THR A 241 -7.14 25.13 1.65
N GLY A 242 -5.83 25.22 1.86
CA GLY A 242 -5.04 24.22 2.60
C GLY A 242 -4.07 23.42 1.74
N CYS A 243 -2.94 23.02 2.33
CA CYS A 243 -1.88 22.30 1.63
C CYS A 243 -2.29 20.87 1.28
N VAL A 244 -1.89 20.39 0.09
CA VAL A 244 -2.14 19.00 -0.33
C VAL A 244 -1.03 18.11 0.20
N THR A 245 -1.31 17.40 1.29
CA THR A 245 -0.31 16.57 2.00
C THR A 245 -0.17 15.18 1.40
N CYS A 246 -1.24 14.64 0.80
CA CYS A 246 -1.22 13.33 0.14
C CYS A 246 -2.10 13.29 -1.10
N LEU A 247 -1.72 12.44 -2.06
CA LEU A 247 -2.45 12.15 -3.28
C LEU A 247 -2.58 10.65 -3.46
N ALA A 248 -3.76 10.20 -3.90
CA ALA A 248 -4.02 8.82 -4.25
C ALA A 248 -4.98 8.75 -5.44
N THR A 249 -4.93 7.67 -6.21
CA THR A 249 -5.80 7.48 -7.37
C THR A 249 -6.24 6.04 -7.55
N ASP A 250 -7.40 5.90 -8.18
CA ASP A 250 -8.03 4.65 -8.59
C ASP A 250 -8.24 4.62 -10.12
N GLY A 251 -7.44 5.39 -10.88
CA GLY A 251 -7.54 5.53 -12.35
C GLY A 251 -8.80 6.24 -12.89
N ARG A 252 -9.86 6.35 -12.08
CA ARG A 252 -11.08 7.11 -12.39
C ARG A 252 -11.18 8.40 -11.60
N SER A 253 -10.78 8.34 -10.34
CA SER A 253 -10.83 9.45 -9.41
C SER A 253 -9.45 9.73 -8.82
N LEU A 254 -9.17 11.01 -8.59
CA LEU A 254 -8.00 11.48 -7.85
C LEU A 254 -8.48 11.98 -6.49
N VAL A 255 -7.89 11.48 -5.42
CA VAL A 255 -8.17 11.90 -4.05
C VAL A 255 -6.99 12.72 -3.55
N ALA A 256 -7.28 13.94 -3.11
CA ALA A 256 -6.29 14.83 -2.50
C ALA A 256 -6.64 15.05 -1.03
N GLY A 257 -5.69 14.74 -0.15
CA GLY A 257 -5.81 15.03 1.27
C GLY A 257 -5.23 16.40 1.61
N CYS A 258 -6.02 17.20 2.33
CA CYS A 258 -5.63 18.53 2.74
C CYS A 258 -5.38 18.61 4.25
N ASP A 259 -4.47 19.48 4.67
CA ASP A 259 -4.27 19.84 6.09
C ASP A 259 -5.54 20.35 6.79
N SER A 260 -6.46 20.95 6.03
CA SER A 260 -7.71 21.53 6.51
C SER A 260 -8.77 20.50 6.92
N HIS A 261 -8.37 19.25 7.14
CA HIS A 261 -9.22 18.08 7.46
C HIS A 261 -10.23 17.71 6.37
N TRP A 262 -10.00 18.16 5.14
CA TRP A 262 -10.83 17.84 3.99
C TRP A 262 -10.11 16.89 3.05
N LEU A 263 -10.80 15.83 2.63
CA LEU A 263 -10.46 15.08 1.43
C LEU A 263 -11.26 15.63 0.25
N ARG A 264 -10.58 15.84 -0.86
CA ARG A 264 -11.18 16.30 -2.11
C ARG A 264 -11.07 15.20 -3.13
N VAL A 265 -12.22 14.73 -3.62
CA VAL A 265 -12.30 13.71 -4.65
C VAL A 265 -12.60 14.38 -5.98
N PHE A 266 -11.69 14.23 -6.93
CA PHE A 266 -11.79 14.77 -8.27
C PHE A 266 -12.08 13.67 -9.28
N ASP A 267 -12.96 13.95 -10.22
CA ASP A 267 -13.11 13.14 -11.43
C ASP A 267 -11.94 13.44 -12.37
N GLN A 268 -11.21 12.42 -12.82
CA GLN A 268 -10.11 12.62 -13.74
C GLN A 268 -10.58 12.94 -15.16
N ARG A 269 -11.64 12.27 -15.63
CA ARG A 269 -12.19 12.48 -16.98
C ARG A 269 -12.90 13.82 -17.07
N ALA A 270 -13.75 14.12 -16.09
CA ALA A 270 -14.52 15.36 -16.09
C ALA A 270 -13.73 16.57 -15.51
N ARG A 271 -12.52 16.34 -14.98
CA ARG A 271 -11.62 17.35 -14.39
C ARG A 271 -12.33 18.29 -13.40
N ARG A 272 -13.26 17.75 -12.62
CA ARG A 272 -14.07 18.51 -11.67
C ARG A 272 -14.05 17.88 -10.30
N LEU A 273 -14.24 18.70 -9.28
CA LEU A 273 -14.48 18.22 -7.93
C LEU A 273 -15.81 17.44 -7.93
N ARG A 274 -15.75 16.15 -7.58
CA ARG A 274 -16.94 15.31 -7.35
C ARG A 274 -17.48 15.52 -5.96
N GLN A 275 -16.59 15.45 -4.98
CA GLN A 275 -16.99 15.45 -3.58
C GLN A 275 -15.92 16.09 -2.69
N GLN A 276 -16.38 16.82 -1.69
CA GLN A 276 -15.58 17.20 -0.53
C GLN A 276 -16.07 16.39 0.66
N ILE A 277 -15.16 15.63 1.25
CA ILE A 277 -15.43 14.78 2.41
C ILE A 277 -14.71 15.42 3.58
N LYS A 278 -15.46 15.85 4.59
CA LYS A 278 -14.87 16.28 5.85
C LYS A 278 -14.43 15.02 6.59
N CYS A 279 -13.13 14.85 6.78
CA CYS A 279 -12.64 13.79 7.63
C CYS A 279 -12.99 14.14 9.07
N VAL A 280 -13.90 13.36 9.64
CA VAL A 280 -14.10 13.31 11.08
C VAL A 280 -13.03 12.36 11.61
N SER A 281 -12.26 12.81 12.59
CA SER A 281 -11.30 11.95 13.28
C SER A 281 -12.07 10.76 13.88
N VAL A 282 -11.77 9.55 13.41
CA VAL A 282 -12.20 8.34 14.09
C VAL A 282 -11.30 8.22 15.33
N ASP A 283 -11.89 8.16 16.52
CA ASP A 283 -11.16 7.88 17.76
C ASP A 283 -10.67 6.43 17.70
N VAL A 284 -9.44 6.22 17.23
CA VAL A 284 -8.80 4.88 17.24
C VAL A 284 -8.16 4.58 18.61
N GLY A 285 -8.60 5.28 19.68
CA GLY A 285 -8.05 5.15 21.03
C GLY A 285 -6.59 5.60 21.16
N VAL A 286 -6.09 6.41 20.22
CA VAL A 286 -4.77 7.04 20.23
C VAL A 286 -4.97 8.55 20.32
N ASP A 287 -4.12 9.23 21.11
CA ASP A 287 -4.21 10.66 21.39
C ASP A 287 -4.53 11.50 20.13
N ARG A 288 -5.57 12.33 20.25
CA ARG A 288 -6.12 13.22 19.21
C ARG A 288 -5.14 14.26 18.65
N SER A 289 -3.91 14.31 19.15
CA SER A 289 -2.87 15.27 18.77
C SER A 289 -1.92 14.77 17.68
N LYS A 290 -1.99 13.49 17.28
CA LYS A 290 -1.03 12.89 16.35
C LYS A 290 -1.55 12.90 14.91
N VAL A 291 -0.79 13.55 14.02
CA VAL A 291 -1.07 13.66 12.58
C VAL A 291 -0.82 12.30 11.90
N SER A 292 -1.74 11.84 11.05
CA SER A 292 -1.52 10.64 10.23
C SER A 292 -0.46 10.90 9.17
N THR A 293 0.51 10.00 9.06
CA THR A 293 1.67 10.17 8.17
C THR A 293 1.60 9.35 6.90
N GLY A 294 0.79 8.28 6.90
CA GLY A 294 0.61 7.39 5.78
C GLY A 294 -0.68 6.60 5.94
N ILE A 295 -1.36 6.38 4.82
CA ILE A 295 -2.53 5.51 4.72
C ILE A 295 -2.34 4.65 3.49
N TYR A 296 -2.44 3.33 3.65
CA TYR A 296 -2.48 2.38 2.54
C TYR A 296 -3.78 1.60 2.64
N HIS A 297 -4.51 1.53 1.53
CA HIS A 297 -5.76 0.79 1.45
C HIS A 297 -5.58 -0.35 0.44
N SER A 298 -5.53 -1.57 0.96
CA SER A 298 -5.81 -2.76 0.17
C SER A 298 -7.29 -3.07 0.26
N LEU A 299 -7.80 -3.91 -0.65
CA LEU A 299 -9.13 -4.50 -0.48
C LEU A 299 -9.24 -5.10 0.93
N SER A 300 -8.22 -5.81 1.39
CA SER A 300 -8.25 -6.65 2.59
C SER A 300 -7.80 -6.01 3.90
N SER A 301 -7.03 -4.92 3.87
CA SER A 301 -6.58 -4.23 5.09
C SER A 301 -6.30 -2.76 4.83
N VAL A 302 -6.48 -1.96 5.86
CA VAL A 302 -6.11 -0.53 5.86
C VAL A 302 -4.96 -0.34 6.84
N LEU A 303 -3.80 0.06 6.34
CA LEU A 303 -2.67 0.39 7.18
C LEU A 303 -2.67 1.90 7.42
N VAL A 304 -2.50 2.30 8.68
CA VAL A 304 -2.42 3.70 9.07
C VAL A 304 -1.22 3.91 9.98
N SER A 305 -0.41 4.91 9.70
CA SER A 305 0.68 5.34 10.58
C SER A 305 0.40 6.73 11.14
N TYR A 306 0.86 6.97 12.37
CA TYR A 306 0.70 8.24 13.09
C TYR A 306 2.08 8.79 13.48
N MET A 307 2.22 10.11 13.44
CA MET A 307 3.42 10.78 13.95
C MET A 307 3.67 10.37 15.40
N GLY A 308 4.79 9.69 15.65
CA GLY A 308 5.18 9.26 16.99
C GLY A 308 4.33 8.14 17.57
N GLY A 309 3.68 7.33 16.73
CA GLY A 309 2.95 6.12 17.13
C GLY A 309 3.27 4.91 16.24
N PRO A 310 2.89 3.69 16.67
CA PRO A 310 3.06 2.49 15.88
C PRO A 310 2.11 2.49 14.67
N ILE A 311 2.42 1.64 13.69
CA ILE A 311 1.52 1.35 12.57
C ILE A 311 0.31 0.58 13.11
N LEU A 312 -0.88 0.97 12.69
CA LEU A 312 -2.12 0.24 12.95
C LEU A 312 -2.55 -0.46 11.67
N VAL A 313 -2.84 -1.76 11.79
CA VAL A 313 -3.52 -2.52 10.75
C VAL A 313 -5.00 -2.56 11.12
N LEU A 314 -5.82 -2.04 10.23
CA LEU A 314 -7.25 -1.88 10.42
C LEU A 314 -8.04 -2.74 9.44
N GLU A 315 -9.24 -3.16 9.86
CA GLU A 315 -10.18 -3.77 8.94
C GLU A 315 -10.71 -2.76 7.91
N PRO A 316 -10.84 -3.15 6.63
CA PRO A 316 -11.45 -2.34 5.59
C PRO A 316 -12.98 -2.35 5.79
N SER A 317 -13.46 -1.58 6.75
CA SER A 317 -14.89 -1.41 7.02
C SER A 317 -15.20 0.01 7.44
N LEU A 318 -16.49 0.38 7.40
CA LEU A 318 -16.96 1.70 7.81
C LEU A 318 -16.58 2.04 9.27
N ASP A 319 -16.54 1.03 10.15
CA ASP A 319 -16.09 1.13 11.54
C ASP A 319 -14.88 0.19 11.76
N PRO A 320 -13.67 0.64 11.39
CA PRO A 320 -12.48 -0.19 11.35
C PRO A 320 -12.06 -0.65 12.75
N GLU A 321 -11.99 -1.97 12.96
CA GLU A 321 -11.34 -2.56 14.13
C GLU A 321 -9.84 -2.72 13.90
N VAL A 322 -9.06 -2.62 14.99
CA VAL A 322 -7.61 -2.83 14.95
C VAL A 322 -7.34 -4.33 14.89
N ILE A 323 -6.84 -4.80 13.75
CA ILE A 323 -6.38 -6.17 13.53
C ILE A 323 -5.08 -6.41 14.29
N SER A 324 -4.13 -5.50 14.15
CA SER A 324 -2.84 -5.57 14.86
C SER A 324 -2.20 -4.19 15.02
N LYS A 325 -1.30 -4.11 16.01
CA LYS A 325 -0.50 -2.92 16.31
C LYS A 325 0.96 -3.28 16.07
N GLY A 326 1.68 -2.40 15.38
CA GLY A 326 3.13 -2.48 15.24
C GLY A 326 3.84 -2.33 16.59
N VAL A 327 5.17 -2.48 16.56
CA VAL A 327 6.03 -2.47 17.75
C VAL A 327 5.81 -1.19 18.58
N VAL A 328 5.48 -1.37 19.86
CA VAL A 328 5.26 -0.28 20.80
C VAL A 328 6.58 0.48 21.02
N GLY A 329 6.57 1.79 20.78
CA GLY A 329 7.74 2.67 20.97
C GLY A 329 8.50 3.02 19.69
N GLN A 330 8.21 2.35 18.56
CA GLN A 330 8.73 2.78 17.27
C GLN A 330 7.95 3.99 16.74
N THR A 331 8.68 5.00 16.26
CA THR A 331 8.12 6.17 15.62
C THR A 331 8.23 6.02 14.10
N VAL A 332 7.09 5.89 13.42
CA VAL A 332 7.06 5.75 11.96
C VAL A 332 6.68 7.09 11.32
N SER A 333 7.63 7.69 10.61
CA SER A 333 7.43 8.93 9.85
C SER A 333 6.76 8.67 8.50
N ARG A 334 7.03 7.55 7.83
CA ARG A 334 6.30 7.10 6.63
C ARG A 334 6.46 5.59 6.42
N PHE A 335 5.52 4.99 5.71
CA PHE A 335 5.65 3.60 5.24
C PHE A 335 5.18 3.47 3.79
N HIS A 336 5.62 2.40 3.13
CA HIS A 336 5.20 2.03 1.79
C HIS A 336 5.02 0.52 1.71
N VAL A 337 3.96 0.07 1.05
CA VAL A 337 3.68 -1.35 0.83
C VAL A 337 3.76 -1.66 -0.66
N CYS A 338 4.53 -2.67 -1.02
CA CYS A 338 4.63 -3.19 -2.38
C CYS A 338 4.72 -4.72 -2.32
N ASP A 339 3.84 -5.41 -3.05
CA ASP A 339 3.83 -6.87 -3.18
C ASP A 339 4.03 -7.61 -1.83
N ARG A 340 3.19 -7.28 -0.85
CA ARG A 340 3.18 -7.81 0.54
C ARG A 340 4.38 -7.46 1.41
N THR A 341 5.38 -6.79 0.85
CA THR A 341 6.50 -6.23 1.60
C THR A 341 6.10 -4.86 2.14
N LEU A 342 6.33 -4.63 3.43
CA LEU A 342 6.09 -3.36 4.11
C LEU A 342 7.44 -2.73 4.46
N ALA A 343 7.73 -1.57 3.90
CA ALA A 343 8.86 -0.75 4.32
C ALA A 343 8.36 0.36 5.23
N THR A 344 9.01 0.53 6.37
CA THR A 344 8.68 1.52 7.38
C THR A 344 9.92 2.33 7.69
N VAL A 345 9.72 3.62 7.88
CA VAL A 345 10.80 4.56 8.09
C VAL A 345 10.47 5.41 9.31
N GLY A 346 11.45 5.53 10.19
CA GLY A 346 11.43 6.39 11.38
C GLY A 346 12.45 7.52 11.26
N THR A 347 12.87 8.07 12.41
CA THR A 347 13.94 9.10 12.43
C THR A 347 15.27 8.51 11.97
N ASP A 348 15.66 7.39 12.58
CA ASP A 348 17.02 6.83 12.44
C ASP A 348 17.01 5.35 11.99
N LEU A 349 15.82 4.82 11.72
CA LEU A 349 15.61 3.41 11.39
C LEU A 349 14.84 3.27 10.08
N LEU A 350 15.37 2.44 9.19
CA LEU A 350 14.65 1.87 8.06
C LEU A 350 14.42 0.38 8.35
N GLU A 351 13.16 -0.02 8.38
CA GLU A 351 12.79 -1.42 8.58
C GLU A 351 11.98 -1.91 7.39
N VAL A 352 12.34 -3.08 6.88
CA VAL A 352 11.59 -3.74 5.80
C VAL A 352 11.12 -5.10 6.30
N TRP A 353 9.81 -5.27 6.24
CA TRP A 353 9.08 -6.44 6.69
C TRP A 353 8.62 -7.22 5.47
N ARG A 354 9.07 -8.46 5.34
CA ARG A 354 8.71 -9.36 4.24
C ARG A 354 8.00 -10.58 4.77
N PRO A 355 7.00 -11.13 4.07
CA PRO A 355 6.43 -12.41 4.47
C PRO A 355 7.52 -13.48 4.35
N ARG A 356 7.71 -14.28 5.41
CA ARG A 356 8.44 -15.54 5.34
C ARG A 356 7.76 -16.37 4.27
N PHE A 357 8.52 -16.85 3.29
CA PHE A 357 8.01 -17.86 2.37
C PHE A 357 7.80 -19.15 3.17
N LEU A 358 6.63 -19.29 3.79
CA LEU A 358 6.12 -20.59 4.18
C LEU A 358 5.70 -21.26 2.88
N GLU A 359 6.50 -22.25 2.46
CA GLU A 359 6.27 -23.13 1.31
C GLU A 359 4.80 -23.57 1.16
#